data_AF-A0A2H6NEH2-F1
#
_entry.id   AF-A0A2H6NEH2-F1
#
_cell.length_a   1.000
_cell.length_b   1.000
_cell.length_c   1.000
_cell.angle_alpha   90.00
_cell.angle_beta   90.00
_cell.angle_gamma   90.00
#
_symmetry.space_group_name_H-M   'P 1'
#
loop_
_entity.id
_entity.type
_entity.pdbx_description
1 polymer ?
#
loop_
_entity_poly.entity_id
_entity_poly.type
_entity_poly.pdbx_seq_one_letter_code
_entity_poly.pdbx_strand_id
1 'polypeptide(L)'
;SPTSLTRHEDLEVLVILEGVVETTGITTQARTSYLADEILWGQRFVPIVTEEDGQYSVDYSKFGNTVKVPTPNCTAKQLEEDRSIMDTISLSPKGTIRKRSVRLKPKFTISEETL
;
A
#
# COMPACT_ATOMS: atom_id res chain seq x y z
N SER A 1 2.32 11.28 14.84
CA SER A 1 1.51 12.16 13.96
C SER A 1 2.24 12.31 12.63
N PRO A 2 1.57 12.53 11.48
CA PRO A 2 2.27 12.80 10.22
C PRO A 2 3.29 13.95 10.28
N THR A 3 3.04 14.93 11.15
CA THR A 3 3.96 16.05 11.42
C THR A 3 5.19 15.67 12.26
N SER A 4 5.21 14.47 12.83
CA SER A 4 6.29 13.91 13.67
C SER A 4 7.28 13.07 12.85
N LEU A 5 7.23 13.16 11.52
CA LEU A 5 8.17 12.45 10.64
C LEU A 5 9.36 13.38 10.35
N THR A 6 10.17 13.61 11.39
CA THR A 6 11.33 14.52 11.32
C THR A 6 12.60 13.79 11.76
N ARG A 7 13.76 14.29 11.34
CA ARG A 7 15.07 13.66 11.57
C ARG A 7 15.42 13.42 13.04
N HIS A 8 14.82 14.18 13.95
CA HIS A 8 15.11 14.09 15.40
C HIS A 8 14.24 13.08 16.13
N GLU A 9 13.30 12.44 15.43
CA GLU A 9 12.35 11.51 16.02
C GLU A 9 12.97 10.12 16.06
N ASP A 10 12.89 9.48 17.23
CA ASP A 10 13.44 8.14 17.47
C ASP A 10 12.49 7.08 16.90
N LEU A 11 12.52 6.93 15.57
CA LEU A 11 11.74 5.97 14.81
C LEU A 11 12.53 5.46 13.61
N GLU A 12 12.57 4.14 13.49
CA GLU A 12 13.14 3.42 12.35
C GLU A 12 12.24 2.22 12.02
N VAL A 13 11.90 2.06 10.75
CA VAL A 13 11.11 0.92 10.25
C VAL A 13 12.05 -0.05 9.55
N LEU A 14 12.32 -1.19 10.18
CA LEU A 14 13.09 -2.29 9.59
C LEU A 14 12.20 -3.15 8.69
N VAL A 15 12.66 -3.40 7.47
CA VAL A 15 12.01 -4.29 6.50
C VAL A 15 12.94 -5.44 6.18
N ILE A 16 12.43 -6.65 6.33
CA ILE A 16 13.16 -7.90 6.08
C ILE A 16 12.36 -8.70 5.06
N LEU A 17 13.02 -9.09 3.97
CA LEU A 17 12.47 -10.00 2.96
C LEU A 17 13.31 -11.27 2.97
N GLU A 18 12.68 -12.39 3.28
CA GLU A 18 13.28 -13.73 3.17
C GLU A 18 12.68 -14.46 1.97
N GLY A 19 13.52 -15.13 1.19
CA GLY A 19 13.10 -15.88 0.02
C GLY A 19 14.10 -16.95 -0.35
N VAL A 20 13.66 -17.95 -1.09
CA VAL A 20 14.54 -19.01 -1.62
C VAL A 20 14.95 -18.62 -3.03
N VAL A 21 16.24 -18.67 -3.32
CA VAL A 21 16.75 -18.43 -4.68
C VAL A 21 16.48 -19.67 -5.52
N GLU A 22 15.66 -19.53 -6.57
CA GLU A 22 15.19 -20.65 -7.39
C GLU A 22 16.33 -21.48 -7.99
N THR A 23 17.41 -20.83 -8.43
CA THR A 23 18.54 -21.50 -9.09
C THR A 23 19.43 -22.30 -8.13
N THR A 24 19.41 -22.02 -6.83
CA THR A 24 20.31 -22.65 -5.85
C THR A 24 19.58 -23.40 -4.74
N GLY A 25 18.29 -23.13 -4.52
CA GLY A 25 17.53 -23.65 -3.39
C GLY A 25 17.96 -23.07 -2.03
N ILE A 26 18.85 -22.07 -2.01
CA ILE A 26 19.36 -21.45 -0.79
C ILE A 26 18.41 -20.34 -0.34
N THR A 27 18.07 -20.31 0.95
CA THR A 27 17.35 -19.21 1.57
C THR A 27 18.24 -17.98 1.68
N THR A 28 17.78 -16.85 1.16
CA THR A 28 18.42 -15.54 1.24
C THR A 28 17.54 -14.55 2.00
N GLN A 29 18.17 -13.49 2.52
CA GLN A 29 17.52 -12.44 3.27
C GLN A 29 18.01 -11.07 2.81
N ALA A 30 17.10 -10.23 2.33
CA ALA A 30 17.33 -8.81 2.08
C ALA A 30 16.82 -7.99 3.27
N ARG A 31 17.56 -6.95 3.66
CA ARG A 31 17.20 -6.05 4.75
C ARG A 31 17.34 -4.60 4.30
N THR A 32 16.42 -3.75 4.72
CA THR A 32 16.50 -2.29 4.59
C THR A 32 15.81 -1.63 5.78
N SER A 33 16.06 -0.36 6.00
CA SER A 33 15.37 0.42 7.03
C SER A 33 15.04 1.81 6.53
N TYR A 34 14.03 2.42 7.17
CA TYR A 34 13.60 3.79 6.90
C TYR A 34 13.55 4.59 8.20
N LEU A 35 14.30 5.68 8.26
CA LEU A 35 14.25 6.67 9.34
C LEU A 35 12.96 7.50 9.25
N ALA A 36 12.62 8.18 10.35
CA ALA A 36 11.42 9.01 10.42
C ALA A 36 11.30 10.04 9.28
N ASP A 37 12.40 10.68 8.86
CA ASP A 37 12.43 11.68 7.79
C ASP A 37 12.45 11.09 6.37
N GLU A 38 12.67 9.79 6.21
CA GLU A 38 12.58 9.08 4.93
C GLU A 38 11.14 8.64 4.61
N ILE A 39 10.26 8.61 5.62
CA ILE A 39 8.85 8.26 5.47
C ILE A 39 8.06 9.50 5.05
N LEU A 40 7.64 9.52 3.78
CA LEU A 40 6.92 10.66 3.22
C LEU A 40 5.40 10.49 3.34
N TRP A 41 4.77 11.22 4.28
CA TRP A 41 3.31 11.22 4.43
C TRP A 41 2.61 11.90 3.23
N GLY A 42 1.44 11.38 2.86
CA GLY A 42 0.63 11.93 1.77
C GLY A 42 1.21 11.74 0.39
N GLN A 43 2.10 10.76 0.23
CA GLN A 43 2.68 10.36 -1.03
C GLN A 43 2.09 9.03 -1.52
N ARG A 44 1.96 8.87 -2.83
CA ARG A 44 1.60 7.62 -3.49
C ARG A 44 2.63 7.28 -4.54
N PHE A 45 3.07 6.02 -4.59
CA PHE A 45 3.97 5.54 -5.64
C PHE A 45 3.36 5.70 -7.03
N VAL A 46 4.19 6.10 -7.99
CA VAL A 46 3.82 6.13 -9.41
C VAL A 46 3.69 4.67 -9.91
N PRO A 47 2.65 4.33 -10.70
CA PRO A 47 2.57 3.01 -11.32
C PRO A 47 3.78 2.74 -12.22
N ILE A 48 4.42 1.59 -12.03
CA ILE A 48 5.61 1.18 -12.80
C ILE A 48 5.32 0.04 -13.79
N VAL A 49 4.17 -0.61 -13.66
CA VAL A 49 3.76 -1.72 -14.52
C VAL A 49 2.77 -1.22 -15.55
N THR A 50 3.02 -1.55 -16.81
CA THR A 50 2.13 -1.29 -17.94
C THR A 50 1.84 -2.57 -18.68
N GLU A 51 0.66 -2.66 -19.28
CA GLU A 51 0.27 -3.74 -20.18
C GLU A 51 0.08 -3.15 -21.57
N GLU A 52 0.72 -3.73 -22.57
CA GLU A 52 0.56 -3.38 -23.99
C GLU A 52 0.55 -4.67 -24.80
N ASP A 53 -0.48 -4.85 -25.63
CA ASP A 53 -0.68 -6.05 -26.46
C ASP A 53 -0.59 -7.39 -25.70
N GLY A 54 -1.13 -7.44 -24.47
CA GLY A 54 -1.10 -8.63 -23.62
C GLY A 54 0.25 -8.92 -22.96
N GLN A 55 1.23 -8.03 -23.13
CA GLN A 55 2.55 -8.15 -22.54
C GLN A 55 2.73 -7.13 -21.41
N TYR A 56 3.24 -7.60 -20.26
CA TYR A 56 3.53 -6.73 -19.13
C TYR A 56 4.98 -6.23 -19.19
N SER A 57 5.15 -4.92 -19.04
CA SER A 57 6.45 -4.27 -18.95
C SER A 57 6.59 -3.49 -17.64
N VAL A 58 7.83 -3.37 -17.14
CA VAL A 58 8.15 -2.67 -15.88
C VAL A 58 9.14 -1.56 -16.17
N ASP A 59 8.76 -0.32 -15.86
CA ASP A 59 9.62 0.86 -15.98
C ASP A 59 10.35 1.14 -14.65
N TYR A 60 11.55 0.57 -14.50
CA TYR A 60 12.37 0.76 -13.31
C TYR A 60 12.89 2.20 -13.13
N SER A 61 12.84 3.06 -14.17
CA SER A 61 13.20 4.48 -14.00
C SER A 61 12.20 5.23 -13.12
N LYS A 62 10.99 4.70 -12.97
CA LYS A 62 9.96 5.21 -12.07
C LYS A 62 10.01 4.58 -10.68
N PHE A 63 10.92 3.65 -10.43
CA PHE A 63 11.03 2.98 -9.15
C PHE A 63 11.37 3.99 -8.05
N GLY A 64 10.57 4.04 -7.00
CA GLY A 64 10.69 5.01 -5.91
C GLY A 64 10.07 6.39 -6.20
N ASN A 65 9.63 6.67 -7.42
CA ASN A 65 8.95 7.94 -7.72
C ASN A 65 7.59 8.00 -7.02
N THR A 66 7.30 9.14 -6.41
CA THR A 66 6.06 9.39 -5.68
C THR A 66 5.40 10.68 -6.13
N VAL A 67 4.08 10.75 -5.93
CA VAL A 67 3.26 11.95 -6.17
C VAL A 67 2.45 12.30 -4.94
N LYS A 68 2.34 13.60 -4.65
CA LYS A 68 1.51 14.11 -3.55
C LYS A 68 0.04 13.83 -3.84
N VAL A 69 -0.66 13.33 -2.84
CA VAL A 69 -2.11 13.06 -2.90
C VAL A 69 -2.82 13.66 -1.70
N PRO A 70 -4.08 14.13 -1.84
CA PRO A 70 -4.87 14.58 -0.71
C PRO A 70 -4.96 13.47 0.35
N THR A 71 -4.36 13.71 1.51
CA THR A 71 -4.29 12.75 2.62
C THR A 71 -4.57 13.49 3.92
N PRO A 72 -5.47 12.99 4.79
CA PRO A 72 -5.73 13.60 6.08
C PRO A 72 -4.45 13.78 6.90
N ASN A 73 -4.28 14.96 7.48
CA ASN A 73 -3.16 15.25 8.37
C ASN A 73 -3.53 14.91 9.82
N CYS A 74 -3.81 13.64 10.07
CA CYS A 74 -4.19 13.13 11.38
C CYS A 74 -3.50 11.80 11.65
N THR A 75 -3.51 11.38 12.91
CA THR A 75 -3.08 10.02 13.27
C THR A 75 -4.10 8.98 12.80
N ALA A 76 -3.67 7.72 12.67
CA ALA A 76 -4.58 6.62 12.37
C ALA A 76 -5.68 6.48 13.43
N LYS A 77 -5.35 6.71 14.70
CA LYS A 77 -6.31 6.71 15.83
C LYS A 77 -7.41 7.76 15.64
N GLN A 78 -7.04 9.01 15.36
CA GLN A 78 -8.01 10.08 15.11
C GLN A 78 -8.89 9.78 13.90
N LEU A 79 -8.31 9.22 12.83
CA LEU A 79 -9.07 8.85 11.63
C LEU A 79 -10.14 7.77 11.92
N GLU A 80 -9.83 6.81 12.79
CA GLU A 80 -10.78 5.79 13.23
C GLU A 80 -11.90 6.37 14.10
N GLU A 81 -11.55 7.26 15.03
CA GLU A 81 -12.50 7.99 15.88
C GLU A 81 -13.48 8.81 15.02
N ASP A 82 -12.98 9.60 14.07
CA ASP A 82 -13.81 10.40 13.15
C ASP A 82 -14.73 9.54 12.28
N ARG A 83 -14.23 8.39 11.82
CA ARG A 83 -15.03 7.43 11.04
C ARG A 83 -16.16 6.83 11.89
N SER A 84 -15.86 6.46 13.13
CA SER A 84 -16.86 5.92 14.08
C SER A 84 -17.95 6.95 14.39
N ILE A 85 -17.59 8.23 14.51
CA ILE A 85 -18.53 9.33 14.71
C ILE A 85 -19.45 9.48 13.48
N MET A 86 -18.90 9.46 12.25
CA MET A 86 -19.71 9.51 11.02
C MET A 86 -20.68 8.33 10.91
N ASP A 87 -20.22 7.11 11.21
CA ASP A 87 -21.05 5.91 11.17
C ASP A 87 -22.19 5.99 12.22
N THR A 88 -21.91 6.51 13.42
CA THR A 88 -22.90 6.67 14.51
C THR A 88 -23.97 7.72 14.18
N ILE A 89 -23.59 8.84 13.57
CA ILE A 89 -24.53 9.89 13.14
C ILE A 89 -25.46 9.38 12.01
N SER A 90 -24.97 8.45 11.17
CA SER A 90 -25.74 7.90 10.04
C SER A 90 -26.87 6.93 10.43
N LEU A 91 -27.03 6.57 11.71
CA LEU A 91 -27.95 5.53 12.19
C LEU A 91 -29.31 6.04 12.74
N SER A 92 -29.74 7.26 12.41
CA SER A 92 -31.13 7.72 12.63
C SER A 92 -32.07 7.26 11.47
N PRO A 93 -33.35 6.91 11.70
CA PRO A 93 -33.93 5.66 11.18
C PRO A 93 -34.41 5.66 9.71
N LYS A 94 -33.89 4.64 8.99
CA LYS A 94 -34.47 3.75 7.96
C LYS A 94 -35.25 4.34 6.77
N GLY A 95 -34.59 4.32 5.60
CA GLY A 95 -35.21 4.14 4.29
C GLY A 95 -34.55 2.97 3.54
N THR A 96 -35.34 2.01 3.06
CA THR A 96 -34.91 0.79 2.36
C THR A 96 -34.23 1.09 1.03
N ILE A 97 -32.92 0.80 0.88
CA ILE A 97 -32.32 0.59 -0.45
C ILE A 97 -31.36 -0.62 -0.41
N ARG A 98 -31.68 -1.63 -1.22
CA ARG A 98 -30.91 -2.86 -1.44
C ARG A 98 -29.51 -2.53 -1.98
N LYS A 99 -28.45 -2.91 -1.26
CA LYS A 99 -27.08 -2.93 -1.81
C LYS A 99 -26.81 -4.27 -2.50
N ARG A 100 -26.80 -4.29 -3.84
CA ARG A 100 -26.07 -5.32 -4.59
C ARG A 100 -24.62 -4.84 -4.72
N SER A 101 -23.71 -5.46 -3.96
CA SER A 101 -22.28 -5.33 -4.21
C SER A 101 -21.82 -6.64 -4.83
N VAL A 102 -21.56 -6.62 -6.14
CA VAL A 102 -20.93 -7.75 -6.83
C VAL A 102 -19.43 -7.63 -6.56
N ARG A 103 -18.92 -8.49 -5.67
CA ARG A 103 -17.50 -8.56 -5.32
C ARG A 103 -16.79 -9.32 -6.43
N LEU A 104 -16.21 -8.62 -7.41
CA LEU A 104 -15.30 -9.25 -8.37
C LEU A 104 -14.02 -9.61 -7.62
N LYS A 105 -13.82 -10.91 -7.37
CA LYS A 105 -12.53 -11.45 -6.92
C LYS A 105 -11.61 -11.51 -8.16
N PRO A 106 -10.46 -10.84 -8.18
CA PRO A 106 -9.47 -11.09 -9.22
C PRO A 106 -8.97 -12.53 -9.07
N LYS A 107 -9.07 -13.31 -10.15
CA LYS A 107 -8.43 -14.62 -10.27
C LYS A 107 -7.07 -14.38 -10.94
N PHE A 108 -5.99 -14.59 -10.21
CA PHE A 108 -4.68 -14.76 -10.81
C PHE A 108 -4.51 -16.25 -11.12
N THR A 109 -4.16 -16.57 -12.35
CA THR A 109 -3.79 -17.93 -12.77
C THR A 109 -2.43 -17.79 -13.44
N ILE A 110 -1.41 -18.35 -12.80
CA ILE A 110 -0.09 -18.51 -13.40
C ILE A 110 -0.17 -19.80 -14.21
N SER A 111 -0.11 -19.70 -15.52
CA SER A 111 0.08 -20.84 -16.40
C SER A 111 1.56 -21.19 -16.40
N GLU A 112 1.91 -22.34 -15.82
CA GLU A 112 3.20 -22.99 -16.04
C GLU A 112 3.21 -23.59 -17.44
N GLU A 113 3.56 -22.80 -18.45
CA GLU A 113 4.03 -23.32 -19.73
C GLU A 113 5.17 -22.43 -20.23
N THR A 114 6.40 -22.74 -19.80
CA THR A 114 7.59 -22.90 -20.64
C THR A 114 8.71 -23.48 -19.76
N LEU A 115 8.68 -24.80 -19.59
CA LEU A 115 9.89 -25.61 -19.41
C LEU A 115 9.94 -26.61 -20.57
#